data_AF-A0A8H5QG14-F1
#
_entry.id   AF-A0A8H5QG14-F1
#
_cell.length_a   1.000
_cell.length_b   1.000
_cell.length_c   1.000
_cell.angle_alpha   90.00
_cell.angle_beta   90.00
_cell.angle_gamma   90.00
#
_symmetry.space_group_name_H-M   'P 1'
#
loop_
_entity.id
_entity.type
_entity.pdbx_description
1 polymer ?
#
loop_
_entity_poly.entity_id
_entity_poly.type
_entity_poly.pdbx_seq_one_letter_code
_entity_poly.pdbx_strand_id
1 'polypeptide(L)'
;MKSDSIRLSSPFPEKLGLLQAVIGAGRHREFIGLDDRMNIRNSIRLAEELPAIWIAQGMDDTLVGNPPLFFYRCRILEGGTRKMYDANISDQVPKPVADDLVSYIRETHPETPLFYSVQPGGHSFDVECTLKESWVVEGIGFAKRYW
;
A
#
# COMPACT_ATOMS: atom_id res chain seq x y z
N MET A 1 -12.91 -29.00 24.31
CA MET A 1 -12.57 -27.75 25.03
C MET A 1 -13.37 -27.77 26.32
N LYS A 2 -12.80 -27.40 27.48
CA LYS A 2 -13.57 -27.37 28.74
C LYS A 2 -14.61 -26.23 28.67
N SER A 3 -15.76 -26.39 29.33
CA SER A 3 -16.88 -25.41 29.23
C SER A 3 -16.56 -24.03 29.82
N ASP A 4 -15.48 -23.93 30.61
CA ASP A 4 -15.02 -22.75 31.34
C ASP A 4 -13.68 -22.19 30.81
N SER A 5 -13.12 -22.77 29.74
CA SER A 5 -11.82 -22.32 29.23
C SER A 5 -11.95 -21.14 28.27
N ILE A 6 -11.23 -20.04 28.55
CA ILE A 6 -11.08 -18.89 27.65
C ILE A 6 -10.00 -19.20 26.61
N ARG A 7 -10.34 -19.02 25.34
CA ARG A 7 -9.40 -19.18 24.21
C ARG A 7 -8.54 -17.92 24.07
N LEU A 8 -7.24 -18.03 24.32
CA LEU A 8 -6.29 -16.90 24.20
C LEU A 8 -5.64 -16.79 22.81
N SER A 9 -5.77 -17.81 21.97
CA SER A 9 -5.24 -17.81 20.60
C SER A 9 -6.18 -18.54 19.65
N SER A 10 -6.25 -18.06 18.41
CA SER A 10 -7.08 -18.61 17.35
C SER A 10 -6.18 -18.87 16.15
N PRO A 11 -6.17 -20.10 15.59
CA PRO A 11 -5.32 -20.42 14.45
C PRO A 11 -5.83 -19.74 13.18
N PHE A 12 -4.91 -19.37 12.30
CA PHE A 12 -5.27 -18.97 10.93
C PHE A 12 -6.05 -20.12 10.25
N PRO A 13 -7.14 -19.84 9.49
CA PRO A 13 -7.65 -18.53 9.06
C PRO A 13 -8.87 -18.01 9.85
N GLU A 14 -9.15 -18.48 11.06
CA GLU A 14 -10.44 -18.27 11.75
C GLU A 14 -10.85 -16.78 11.94
N LYS A 15 -9.89 -15.86 12.06
CA LYS A 15 -10.15 -14.41 12.17
C LYS A 15 -9.98 -13.61 10.87
N LEU A 16 -9.69 -14.27 9.74
CA LEU A 16 -9.39 -13.60 8.48
C LEU A 16 -10.55 -12.75 7.98
N GLY A 17 -11.79 -13.25 8.06
CA GLY A 17 -12.98 -12.49 7.65
C GLY A 17 -13.21 -11.23 8.48
N LEU A 18 -12.93 -11.28 9.79
CA LEU A 18 -12.99 -10.10 10.66
C LEU A 18 -11.90 -9.09 10.29
N LEU A 19 -10.67 -9.56 10.07
CA LEU A 19 -9.56 -8.70 9.65
C LEU A 19 -9.86 -8.00 8.32
N GLN A 20 -10.42 -8.72 7.34
CA GLN A 20 -10.84 -8.18 6.05
C GLN A 20 -11.94 -7.12 6.21
N ALA A 21 -12.96 -7.38 7.05
CA ALA A 21 -14.02 -6.41 7.32
C ALA A 21 -13.48 -5.13 8.00
N VAL A 22 -12.55 -5.27 8.94
CA VAL A 22 -11.88 -4.14 9.60
C VAL A 22 -11.05 -3.32 8.62
N ILE A 23 -10.28 -3.96 7.75
CA ILE A 23 -9.47 -3.27 6.73
C ILE A 23 -10.37 -2.58 5.71
N GLY A 24 -11.38 -3.28 5.17
CA GLY A 24 -12.34 -2.73 4.21
C GLY A 24 -13.17 -1.57 4.77
N ALA A 25 -13.41 -1.54 6.09
CA ALA A 25 -14.02 -0.40 6.78
C ALA A 25 -13.04 0.74 7.10
N GLY A 26 -11.75 0.62 6.73
CA GLY A 26 -10.71 1.61 7.07
C GLY A 26 -10.33 1.65 8.55
N ARG A 27 -10.77 0.66 9.35
CA ARG A 27 -10.62 0.62 10.83
C ARG A 27 -9.38 -0.12 11.31
N HIS A 28 -8.50 -0.55 10.40
CA HIS A 28 -7.29 -1.31 10.76
C HIS A 28 -6.41 -0.57 11.78
N ARG A 29 -6.41 0.77 11.76
CA ARG A 29 -5.71 1.63 12.74
C ARG A 29 -6.14 1.42 14.20
N GLU A 30 -7.36 0.96 14.45
CA GLU A 30 -7.81 0.62 15.81
C GLU A 30 -7.08 -0.59 16.39
N PHE A 31 -6.52 -1.45 15.53
CA PHE A 31 -5.86 -2.69 15.92
C PHE A 31 -4.33 -2.56 15.92
N ILE A 32 -3.76 -1.78 15.01
CA ILE A 32 -2.31 -1.56 14.92
C ILE A 32 -1.82 -0.42 15.82
N GLY A 33 -2.73 0.42 16.32
CA GLY A 33 -2.41 1.61 17.09
C GLY A 33 -2.15 2.84 16.20
N LEU A 34 -2.16 4.01 16.83
CA LEU A 34 -1.80 5.27 16.18
C LEU A 34 -0.30 5.48 16.34
N ASP A 35 0.46 5.18 15.30
CA ASP A 35 1.85 5.61 15.18
C ASP A 35 1.92 6.72 14.14
N ASP A 36 2.22 7.94 14.60
CA ASP A 36 2.32 9.13 13.76
C ASP A 36 3.41 9.01 12.69
N ARG A 37 4.37 8.10 12.85
CA ARG A 37 5.40 7.79 11.83
C ARG A 37 4.83 7.02 10.65
N MET A 38 3.72 6.31 10.84
CA MET A 38 2.99 5.61 9.78
C MET A 38 1.89 6.47 9.14
N ASN A 39 1.96 7.80 9.33
CA ASN A 39 1.06 8.75 8.69
C ASN A 39 1.84 9.64 7.72
N ILE A 40 1.69 9.38 6.42
CA ILE A 40 2.38 10.13 5.36
C ILE A 40 2.14 11.64 5.45
N ARG A 41 0.95 12.10 5.86
CA ARG A 41 0.66 13.53 6.05
C ARG A 41 1.50 14.13 7.18
N ASN A 42 1.72 13.38 8.25
CA ASN A 42 2.57 13.84 9.35
C ASN A 42 4.04 13.90 8.91
N SER A 43 4.51 12.92 8.13
CA SER A 43 5.86 12.95 7.54
C SER A 43 6.04 14.15 6.62
N ILE A 44 5.07 14.43 5.74
CA ILE A 44 5.09 15.62 4.87
C ILE A 44 5.12 16.90 5.69
N ARG A 45 4.26 17.01 6.71
CA ARG A 45 4.19 18.20 7.58
C ARG A 45 5.51 18.51 8.29
N LEU A 46 6.26 17.47 8.65
CA LEU A 46 7.51 17.59 9.40
C LEU A 46 8.74 17.77 8.50
N ALA A 47 8.61 17.52 7.20
CA ALA A 47 9.70 17.72 6.26
C ALA A 47 9.95 19.22 6.07
N GLU A 48 11.23 19.62 6.06
CA GLU A 48 11.62 20.98 5.69
C GLU A 48 11.51 21.18 4.17
N GLU A 49 11.92 20.17 3.42
CA GLU A 49 11.85 20.13 1.96
C GLU A 49 11.45 18.71 1.52
N LEU A 50 10.66 18.61 0.45
CA LEU A 50 10.33 17.32 -0.17
C LEU A 50 11.18 17.11 -1.43
N PRO A 51 11.55 15.85 -1.73
CA PRO A 51 12.16 15.53 -3.01
C PRO A 51 11.14 15.74 -4.15
N ALA A 52 11.61 15.68 -5.39
CA ALA A 52 10.71 15.53 -6.53
C ALA A 52 9.87 14.24 -6.36
N ILE A 53 8.55 14.37 -6.43
CA ILE A 53 7.60 13.27 -6.20
C ILE A 53 6.81 13.00 -7.47
N TRP A 54 6.74 11.72 -7.83
CA TRP A 54 5.80 11.23 -8.84
C TRP A 54 4.79 10.29 -8.19
N ILE A 55 3.51 10.56 -8.42
CA ILE A 55 2.38 9.72 -8.00
C ILE A 55 1.68 9.22 -9.27
N ALA A 56 1.66 7.91 -9.48
CA ALA A 56 0.88 7.25 -10.51
C ALA A 56 -0.39 6.64 -9.88
N GLN A 57 -1.56 6.94 -10.46
CA GLN A 57 -2.86 6.60 -9.88
C GLN A 57 -3.84 6.09 -10.94
N GLY A 58 -4.57 5.04 -10.61
CA GLY A 58 -5.64 4.47 -11.42
C GLY A 58 -6.98 5.10 -11.10
N MET A 59 -7.80 5.27 -12.13
CA MET A 59 -9.20 5.66 -11.95
C MET A 59 -10.01 4.59 -11.23
N ASP A 60 -9.64 3.32 -11.39
CA ASP A 60 -10.34 2.16 -10.83
C ASP A 60 -9.58 1.54 -9.65
N ASP A 61 -8.56 2.22 -9.12
CA ASP A 61 -7.90 1.79 -7.89
C ASP A 61 -8.91 1.83 -6.74
N THR A 62 -9.04 0.69 -6.05
CA THR A 62 -9.94 0.55 -4.90
C THR A 62 -9.13 0.36 -3.63
N LEU A 63 -9.72 0.44 -2.44
CA LEU A 63 -8.98 0.08 -1.22
C LEU A 63 -8.82 -1.44 -1.18
N VAL A 64 -7.83 -1.99 -1.88
CA VAL A 64 -7.56 -3.42 -1.87
C VAL A 64 -6.64 -3.71 -0.70
N GLY A 65 -7.22 -3.74 0.49
CA GLY A 65 -6.62 -4.46 1.60
C GLY A 65 -6.76 -5.96 1.36
N ASN A 66 -6.05 -6.50 0.38
CA ASN A 66 -6.00 -7.94 0.18
C ASN A 66 -4.75 -8.49 0.85
N PRO A 67 -4.88 -9.26 1.95
CA PRO A 67 -3.75 -9.98 2.49
C PRO A 67 -3.43 -11.15 1.56
N PRO A 68 -2.16 -11.29 1.17
CA PRO A 68 -1.55 -12.58 1.45
C PRO A 68 -0.23 -12.39 2.18
N LEU A 69 -0.06 -13.13 3.28
CA LEU A 69 1.24 -13.54 3.81
C LEU A 69 2.10 -12.49 4.57
N PHE A 70 1.58 -11.91 5.65
CA PHE A 70 2.45 -11.43 6.74
C PHE A 70 2.72 -12.51 7.81
N PHE A 71 2.94 -13.76 7.42
CA PHE A 71 3.59 -14.78 8.30
C PHE A 71 4.25 -15.87 7.45
N TYR A 72 5.47 -15.64 6.95
CA TYR A 72 6.34 -16.75 6.57
C TYR A 72 6.78 -17.49 7.85
N ARG A 73 6.13 -18.59 8.22
CA ARG A 73 6.84 -19.62 8.98
C ARG A 73 7.74 -20.34 7.98
N CYS A 74 9.01 -19.94 7.92
CA CYS A 74 10.04 -20.70 7.24
C CYS A 74 10.07 -22.11 7.86
N ARG A 75 9.47 -23.09 7.18
CA ARG A 75 9.75 -24.50 7.47
C ARG A 75 10.89 -24.88 6.54
N ILE A 76 12.07 -25.09 7.12
CA ILE A 76 13.12 -25.84 6.44
C ILE A 76 12.54 -27.25 6.25
N LEU A 77 12.21 -27.61 5.02
CA LEU A 77 11.97 -29.01 4.69
C LEU A 77 13.33 -29.71 4.72
N GLU A 78 13.41 -30.89 5.34
CA GLU A 78 14.60 -31.74 5.27
C GLU A 78 14.95 -31.93 3.79
N GLY A 79 16.07 -31.36 3.35
CA GLY A 79 16.47 -31.30 1.94
C GLY A 79 16.77 -29.91 1.38
N GLY A 80 16.60 -28.83 2.16
CA GLY A 80 17.21 -27.52 1.86
C GLY A 80 16.59 -26.72 0.70
N THR A 81 15.47 -27.14 0.12
CA THR A 81 14.79 -26.39 -0.95
C THR A 81 13.72 -25.45 -0.37
N ARG A 82 13.92 -24.15 -0.55
CA ARG A 82 12.98 -23.08 -0.20
C ARG A 82 11.93 -22.98 -1.33
N LYS A 83 10.63 -23.12 -1.02
CA LYS A 83 9.55 -22.69 -1.91
C LYS A 83 9.01 -21.35 -1.39
N MET A 84 9.22 -20.27 -2.13
CA MET A 84 8.44 -19.05 -1.97
C MET A 84 7.17 -19.18 -2.81
N TYR A 85 6.04 -18.79 -2.22
CA TYR A 85 4.81 -18.56 -2.96
C TYR A 85 4.71 -17.03 -3.13
N ASP A 86 4.62 -16.57 -4.36
CA ASP A 86 4.49 -15.15 -4.69
C ASP A 86 3.12 -14.64 -4.22
N ALA A 87 3.14 -13.65 -3.34
CA ALA A 87 1.96 -12.94 -2.86
C ALA A 87 2.01 -11.52 -3.42
N ASN A 88 1.06 -11.21 -4.29
CA ASN A 88 0.89 -9.89 -4.86
C ASN A 88 0.41 -8.93 -3.78
N ILE A 89 1.24 -7.96 -3.41
CA ILE A 89 0.90 -6.84 -2.54
C ILE A 89 0.37 -5.74 -3.46
N SER A 90 -0.93 -5.56 -3.49
CA SER A 90 -1.56 -4.46 -4.22
C SER A 90 -2.43 -3.69 -3.24
N ASP A 91 -1.79 -2.88 -2.40
CA ASP A 91 -2.47 -1.87 -1.60
C ASP A 91 -2.93 -0.76 -2.55
N GLN A 92 -3.96 -1.04 -3.34
CA GLN A 92 -4.58 -0.01 -4.16
C GLN A 92 -5.17 1.06 -3.22
N VAL A 93 -4.92 2.33 -3.54
CA VAL A 93 -5.43 3.47 -2.79
C VAL A 93 -6.51 4.13 -3.66
N PRO A 94 -7.74 4.31 -3.15
CA PRO A 94 -8.78 4.99 -3.90
C PRO A 94 -8.32 6.36 -4.37
N LYS A 95 -8.62 6.69 -5.63
CA LYS A 95 -8.24 7.97 -6.23
C LYS A 95 -8.57 9.20 -5.35
N PRO A 96 -9.73 9.32 -4.70
CA PRO A 96 -10.01 10.47 -3.83
C PRO A 96 -8.98 10.65 -2.70
N VAL A 97 -8.44 9.55 -2.16
CA VAL A 97 -7.41 9.59 -1.12
C VAL A 97 -6.08 10.11 -1.68
N ALA A 98 -5.74 9.71 -2.92
CA ALA A 98 -4.58 10.25 -3.62
C ALA A 98 -4.76 11.74 -3.99
N ASP A 99 -5.95 12.14 -4.44
CA ASP A 99 -6.30 13.54 -4.74
C ASP A 99 -6.14 14.43 -3.50
N ASP A 100 -6.60 13.94 -2.34
CA ASP A 100 -6.49 14.63 -1.06
C ASP A 100 -5.03 14.79 -0.61
N LEU A 101 -4.17 13.79 -0.89
CA LEU A 101 -2.74 13.86 -0.61
C LEU A 101 -2.03 14.85 -1.54
N VAL A 102 -2.34 14.81 -2.84
CA VAL A 102 -1.79 15.71 -3.85
C VAL A 102 -2.14 17.16 -3.53
N SER A 103 -3.39 17.43 -3.19
CA SER A 103 -3.85 18.76 -2.79
C SER A 103 -3.06 19.24 -1.57
N TYR A 104 -2.92 18.39 -0.56
CA TYR A 104 -2.17 18.71 0.65
C TYR A 104 -0.69 19.02 0.38
N ILE A 105 -0.01 18.26 -0.49
CA ILE A 105 1.39 18.55 -0.85
C ILE A 105 1.49 19.89 -1.58
N ARG A 106 0.60 20.16 -2.55
CA ARG A 106 0.59 21.44 -3.29
C ARG A 106 0.34 22.64 -2.40
N GLU A 107 -0.47 22.48 -1.35
CA GLU A 107 -0.76 23.54 -0.39
C GLU A 107 0.38 23.78 0.60
N THR A 108 1.02 22.71 1.08
CA THR A 108 2.02 22.80 2.15
C THR A 108 3.45 22.98 1.64
N HIS A 109 3.75 22.48 0.45
CA HIS A 109 5.07 22.48 -0.19
C HIS A 109 4.94 22.83 -1.68
N PRO A 110 4.45 24.03 -2.03
CA PRO A 110 4.17 24.43 -3.42
C PRO A 110 5.40 24.42 -4.33
N GLU A 111 6.60 24.54 -3.77
CA GLU A 111 7.88 24.45 -4.46
C GLU A 111 8.28 23.03 -4.86
N THR A 112 7.65 22.02 -4.26
CA THR A 112 7.95 20.61 -4.54
C THR A 112 7.61 20.27 -5.99
N PRO A 113 8.55 19.74 -6.79
CA PRO A 113 8.25 19.21 -8.10
C PRO A 113 7.36 17.97 -7.96
N LEU A 114 6.05 18.18 -8.03
CA LEU A 114 5.05 17.12 -7.91
C LEU A 114 4.41 16.84 -9.27
N PHE A 115 4.59 15.61 -9.75
CA PHE A 115 3.90 15.11 -10.93
C PHE A 115 2.86 14.07 -10.53
N TYR A 116 1.60 14.37 -10.84
CA TYR A 116 0.47 13.49 -10.57
C TYR A 116 -0.09 12.96 -11.88
N SER A 117 0.17 11.67 -12.15
CA SER A 117 -0.27 10.96 -13.34
C SER A 117 -1.47 10.10 -13.01
N VAL A 118 -2.59 10.34 -13.69
CA VAL A 118 -3.82 9.58 -13.52
C VAL A 118 -4.12 8.86 -14.82
N GLN A 119 -4.23 7.53 -14.79
CA GLN A 119 -4.56 6.73 -15.98
C GLN A 119 -5.89 5.97 -15.80
N PRO A 120 -6.56 5.60 -16.91
CA PRO A 120 -7.68 4.66 -16.88
C PRO A 120 -7.29 3.30 -16.30
N GLY A 121 -8.23 2.57 -15.70
CA GLY A 121 -7.98 1.26 -15.11
C GLY A 121 -7.47 1.31 -13.67
N GLY A 122 -7.16 0.13 -13.13
CA GLY A 122 -6.45 -0.01 -11.87
C GLY A 122 -4.95 -0.18 -12.11
N HIS A 123 -4.13 0.44 -11.25
CA HIS A 123 -2.70 0.22 -11.17
C HIS A 123 -2.41 -0.74 -10.01
N SER A 124 -2.19 -1.99 -10.35
CA SER A 124 -1.54 -2.93 -9.44
C SER A 124 -0.05 -2.96 -9.74
N PHE A 125 0.80 -3.17 -8.74
CA PHE A 125 2.24 -3.32 -8.94
C PHE A 125 2.62 -4.59 -9.74
N ASP A 126 1.66 -5.53 -9.90
CA ASP A 126 1.85 -6.82 -10.59
C ASP A 126 1.02 -6.98 -11.87
N VAL A 127 0.72 -5.90 -12.60
CA VAL A 127 0.20 -6.03 -13.97
C VAL A 127 1.35 -6.18 -14.96
N GLU A 128 1.20 -7.10 -15.91
CA GLU A 128 2.09 -7.16 -17.07
C GLU A 128 2.03 -5.81 -17.80
N CYS A 129 3.16 -5.12 -17.86
CA CYS A 129 3.29 -3.83 -18.52
C CYS A 129 4.57 -3.79 -19.35
N THR A 130 4.60 -2.88 -20.32
CA THR A 130 5.78 -2.63 -21.15
C THR A 130 6.34 -1.23 -20.90
N LEU A 131 7.56 -0.96 -21.36
CA LEU A 131 8.13 0.41 -21.36
C LEU A 131 7.35 1.40 -22.24
N LYS A 132 6.30 0.94 -22.94
CA LYS A 132 5.46 1.74 -23.82
C LYS A 132 4.17 2.23 -23.13
N GLU A 133 3.85 1.73 -21.94
CA GLU A 133 2.69 2.25 -21.21
C GLU A 133 2.85 3.74 -20.93
N SER A 134 1.77 4.50 -21.04
CA SER A 134 1.76 5.95 -20.86
C SER A 134 2.39 6.38 -19.54
N TRP A 135 1.95 5.81 -18.42
CA TRP A 135 2.48 6.13 -17.09
C TRP A 135 3.97 5.78 -16.95
N VAL A 136 4.45 4.71 -17.58
CA VAL A 136 5.87 4.34 -17.55
C VAL A 136 6.70 5.36 -18.33
N VAL A 137 6.26 5.75 -19.52
CA VAL A 137 6.93 6.78 -20.33
C VAL A 137 6.98 8.12 -19.59
N GLU A 138 5.87 8.52 -18.98
CA GLU A 138 5.77 9.73 -18.18
C GLU A 138 6.71 9.68 -16.96
N GLY A 139 6.73 8.56 -16.24
CA GLY A 139 7.62 8.33 -15.10
C GLY A 139 9.10 8.38 -15.46
N ILE A 140 9.50 7.77 -16.59
CA ILE A 140 10.86 7.87 -17.12
C ILE A 140 11.19 9.32 -17.45
N GLY A 141 10.26 10.07 -18.05
CA GLY A 141 10.44 11.49 -18.34
C GLY A 141 10.64 12.33 -17.08
N PHE A 142 9.86 12.07 -16.04
CA PHE A 142 10.00 12.72 -14.74
C PHE A 142 11.33 12.38 -14.07
N ALA A 143 11.68 11.10 -14.01
CA ALA A 143 12.94 10.61 -13.44
C ALA A 143 14.14 11.28 -14.11
N LYS A 144 14.22 11.28 -15.45
CA LYS A 144 15.31 11.93 -16.21
C LYS A 144 15.47 13.43 -15.92
N ARG A 145 14.43 14.10 -15.43
CA ARG A 145 14.45 15.53 -15.15
C ARG A 145 14.93 15.86 -13.74
N TYR A 146 14.69 14.97 -12.77
CA TYR A 146 14.89 15.27 -11.36
C TYR A 146 15.81 14.27 -10.62
N TRP A 147 16.23 13.18 -11.27
CA TRP A 147 17.17 12.16 -10.79
C TRP A 147 18.26 11.89 -11.83
#